data_AF-A0A514ZB65-F1
#
_entry.id   AF-A0A514ZB65-F1
#
_cell.length_a   1.000
_cell.length_b   1.000
_cell.length_c   1.000
_cell.angle_alpha   90.00
_cell.angle_beta   90.00
_cell.angle_gamma   90.00
#
_symmetry.space_group_name_H-M   'P 1'
#
loop_
_entity.id
_entity.type
_entity.pdbx_description
1 polymer ?
#
loop_
_entity_poly.entity_id
_entity_poly.type
_entity_poly.pdbx_seq_one_letter_code
_entity_poly.pdbx_strand_id
1 'polypeptide(L)'
;MAPHDLEHFTQEIDKTKNWSNHRKSMYGMTIMDKLSITDGSVSTDSTQNPIIPASDRALTTQLVTEILDKLVKYDEITLIDCPILPISVSHQTAPFSHTLFLSQQPGIQYILNTHFWIKVMDDIQNTLALVVTGGLTGTFTFYCEKSDGKFEEFTIPFNKNGIYQLTNLTVDTLYLKDSALKLKE
;
A
#
# COMPACT_ATOMS: atom_id res chain seq x y z
N MET A 1 -9.30 -11.52 -3.09
CA MET A 1 -10.08 -12.44 -2.23
C MET A 1 -11.55 -12.06 -2.22
N ALA A 2 -12.45 -12.99 -1.89
CA ALA A 2 -13.88 -12.68 -1.78
C ALA A 2 -14.22 -12.10 -0.38
N PRO A 3 -15.25 -11.24 -0.26
CA PRO A 3 -15.59 -10.57 1.00
C PRO A 3 -15.76 -11.53 2.20
N HIS A 4 -16.38 -12.69 2.00
CA HIS A 4 -16.58 -13.68 3.06
C HIS A 4 -15.27 -14.23 3.66
N ASP A 5 -14.18 -14.27 2.88
CA ASP A 5 -12.88 -14.77 3.35
C ASP A 5 -12.24 -13.70 4.24
N LEU A 6 -12.41 -12.44 3.85
CA LEU A 6 -11.90 -11.29 4.58
C LEU A 6 -12.62 -11.11 5.92
N GLU A 7 -13.95 -11.23 5.93
CA GLU A 7 -14.74 -11.22 7.17
C GLU A 7 -14.31 -12.34 8.12
N HIS A 8 -14.04 -13.54 7.60
CA HIS A 8 -13.52 -14.65 8.39
C HIS A 8 -12.16 -14.32 9.01
N PHE A 9 -11.22 -13.74 8.26
CA PHE A 9 -9.94 -13.29 8.82
C PHE A 9 -10.12 -12.26 9.94
N THR A 10 -10.99 -11.28 9.75
CA THR A 10 -11.29 -10.25 10.75
C THR A 10 -11.75 -10.86 12.07
N GLN A 11 -12.56 -11.92 12.04
CA GLN A 11 -13.03 -12.64 13.23
C GLN A 11 -11.93 -13.50 13.87
N GLU A 12 -11.10 -14.16 13.06
CA GLU A 12 -10.01 -14.99 13.57
C GLU A 12 -8.91 -14.17 14.23
N ILE A 13 -8.57 -12.98 13.69
CA ILE A 13 -7.60 -12.06 14.28
C ILE A 13 -8.03 -11.64 15.70
N ASP A 14 -9.34 -11.48 15.98
CA ASP A 14 -9.79 -11.16 17.33
C ASP A 14 -9.49 -12.25 18.37
N LYS A 15 -9.28 -13.50 17.94
CA LYS A 15 -8.97 -14.64 18.80
C LYS A 15 -7.48 -14.72 19.15
N THR A 16 -6.61 -13.93 18.51
CA THR A 16 -5.16 -13.97 18.69
C THR A 16 -4.65 -13.06 19.80
N LYS A 17 -5.51 -12.21 20.39
CA LYS A 17 -5.13 -11.17 21.37
C LYS A 17 -4.17 -11.65 22.46
N ASN A 18 -4.43 -12.86 22.98
CA ASN A 18 -3.69 -13.46 24.09
C ASN A 18 -2.63 -14.47 23.65
N TRP A 19 -2.35 -14.59 22.35
CA TRP A 19 -1.30 -15.46 21.83
C TRP A 19 0.09 -14.90 22.16
N SER A 20 1.09 -15.79 22.18
CA SER A 20 2.48 -15.36 22.28
C SER A 20 2.91 -14.56 21.05
N ASN A 21 3.85 -13.64 21.22
CA ASN A 21 4.33 -12.75 20.16
C ASN A 21 4.82 -13.52 18.92
N HIS A 22 5.54 -14.63 19.12
CA HIS A 22 6.00 -15.47 18.01
C HIS A 22 4.82 -16.05 17.21
N ARG A 23 3.78 -16.54 17.90
CA ARG A 23 2.60 -17.12 17.25
C ARG A 23 1.80 -16.05 16.51
N LYS A 24 1.66 -14.86 17.10
CA LYS A 24 1.04 -13.68 16.46
C LYS A 24 1.77 -13.30 15.17
N SER A 25 3.10 -13.17 15.23
CA SER A 25 3.92 -12.83 14.07
C SER A 25 3.82 -13.84 12.93
N MET A 26 3.85 -15.15 13.24
CA MET A 26 3.67 -16.21 12.25
C MET A 26 2.29 -16.15 11.59
N TYR A 27 1.25 -15.87 12.38
CA TYR A 27 -0.11 -15.77 11.87
C TYR A 27 -0.32 -14.53 11.00
N GLY A 28 0.15 -13.36 11.46
CA GLY A 28 0.13 -12.12 10.69
C GLY A 28 0.87 -12.26 9.35
N MET A 29 2.05 -12.89 9.34
CA MET A 29 2.78 -13.16 8.09
C MET A 29 1.98 -14.09 7.16
N THR A 30 1.30 -15.09 7.70
CA THR A 30 0.44 -16.00 6.91
C THR A 30 -0.74 -15.26 6.28
N ILE A 31 -1.33 -14.29 6.99
CA ILE A 31 -2.39 -13.45 6.43
C ILE A 31 -1.83 -12.54 5.35
N MET A 32 -0.71 -11.85 5.61
CA MET A 32 -0.07 -10.96 4.64
C MET A 32 0.38 -11.68 3.37
N ASP A 33 0.68 -12.97 3.44
CA ASP A 33 0.98 -13.80 2.26
C ASP A 33 -0.26 -14.08 1.41
N LYS A 34 -1.44 -14.22 2.03
CA LYS A 34 -2.69 -14.56 1.35
C LYS A 34 -3.49 -13.35 0.88
N LEU A 35 -3.33 -12.22 1.55
CA LEU A 35 -4.13 -11.02 1.35
C LEU A 35 -3.96 -10.53 -0.10
N SER A 36 -5.08 -10.34 -0.79
CA SER A 36 -5.12 -9.86 -2.17
C SER A 36 -6.41 -9.09 -2.44
N ILE A 37 -6.29 -7.96 -3.15
CA ILE A 37 -7.43 -7.24 -3.69
C ILE A 37 -7.36 -7.39 -5.20
N THR A 38 -8.27 -8.14 -5.79
CA THR A 38 -8.29 -8.34 -7.23
C THR A 38 -8.57 -7.02 -7.93
N ASP A 39 -7.67 -6.61 -8.81
CA ASP A 39 -7.88 -5.47 -9.70
C ASP A 39 -9.08 -5.70 -10.65
N GLY A 40 -9.55 -6.95 -10.78
CA GLY A 40 -10.67 -7.29 -11.66
C GLY A 40 -10.27 -7.30 -13.13
N SER A 41 -8.97 -7.17 -13.42
CA SER A 41 -8.42 -7.43 -14.73
C SER A 41 -8.27 -8.95 -14.90
N VAL A 42 -8.88 -9.49 -15.96
CA VAL A 42 -8.60 -10.85 -16.45
C VAL A 42 -7.46 -10.79 -17.49
N SER A 43 -6.84 -9.62 -17.68
CA SER A 43 -5.91 -9.38 -18.78
C SER A 43 -4.51 -9.89 -18.46
N THR A 44 -4.09 -10.87 -19.25
CA THR A 44 -2.73 -11.41 -19.37
C THR A 44 -1.69 -10.41 -19.89
N ASP A 45 -2.07 -9.15 -20.11
CA ASP A 45 -1.17 -8.10 -20.58
C ASP A 45 -0.49 -7.41 -19.40
N SER A 46 0.66 -7.96 -19.00
CA SER A 46 1.53 -7.54 -17.90
C SER A 46 2.16 -6.14 -18.07
N THR A 47 1.72 -5.36 -19.04
CA THR A 47 2.33 -4.07 -19.42
C THR A 47 1.56 -2.85 -18.96
N GLN A 48 0.32 -2.99 -18.49
CA GLN A 48 -0.48 -1.91 -17.89
C GLN A 48 -1.32 -2.48 -16.75
N ASN A 49 -0.78 -2.52 -15.53
CA ASN A 49 -1.62 -2.76 -14.35
C ASN A 49 -2.47 -1.50 -14.13
N PRO A 50 -3.80 -1.55 -14.32
CA PRO A 50 -4.63 -0.38 -14.12
C PRO A 50 -4.57 0.06 -12.66
N ILE A 51 -4.36 1.36 -12.43
CA ILE A 51 -4.47 1.94 -11.10
C ILE A 51 -5.95 2.13 -10.78
N ILE A 52 -6.43 1.45 -9.74
CA ILE A 52 -7.85 1.41 -9.39
C ILE A 52 -8.06 2.21 -8.11
N PRO A 53 -8.93 3.24 -8.12
CA PRO A 53 -9.37 3.92 -6.90
C PRO A 53 -10.05 2.96 -5.94
N ALA A 54 -9.80 3.10 -4.64
CA ALA A 54 -10.38 2.23 -3.62
C ALA A 54 -11.92 2.27 -3.58
N SER A 55 -12.52 3.37 -4.06
CA SER A 55 -13.98 3.52 -4.22
C SER A 55 -14.59 2.45 -5.12
N ASP A 56 -13.87 2.00 -6.14
CA ASP A 56 -14.35 1.02 -7.12
C ASP A 56 -14.39 -0.41 -6.54
N ARG A 57 -13.78 -0.59 -5.36
CA ARG A 57 -13.72 -1.83 -4.59
C ARG A 57 -14.05 -1.60 -3.11
N ALA A 58 -14.92 -0.61 -2.81
CA ALA A 58 -15.13 -0.06 -1.46
C ALA A 58 -15.31 -1.11 -0.35
N LEU A 59 -16.17 -2.12 -0.55
CA LEU A 59 -16.38 -3.18 0.45
C LEU A 59 -15.09 -3.98 0.72
N THR A 60 -14.41 -4.41 -0.34
CA THR A 60 -13.18 -5.20 -0.23
C THR A 60 -12.05 -4.37 0.39
N THR A 61 -11.88 -3.13 -0.03
CA THR A 61 -10.83 -2.24 0.50
C THR A 61 -11.08 -1.87 1.96
N GLN A 62 -12.34 -1.70 2.37
CA GLN A 62 -12.73 -1.51 3.76
C GLN A 62 -12.39 -2.74 4.62
N LEU A 63 -12.78 -3.94 4.19
CA LEU A 63 -12.50 -5.18 4.93
C LEU A 63 -10.99 -5.44 5.05
N VAL A 64 -10.23 -5.22 3.97
CA VAL A 64 -8.77 -5.35 3.98
C VAL A 64 -8.14 -4.29 4.91
N THR A 65 -8.66 -3.06 4.90
CA THR A 65 -8.22 -2.02 5.84
C THR A 65 -8.42 -2.46 7.29
N GLU A 66 -9.59 -2.99 7.64
CA GLU A 66 -9.87 -3.49 8.99
C GLU A 66 -8.91 -4.62 9.40
N ILE A 67 -8.64 -5.57 8.49
CA ILE A 67 -7.67 -6.64 8.72
C ILE A 67 -6.30 -6.04 9.05
N LEU A 68 -5.78 -5.15 8.20
CA LEU A 68 -4.46 -4.54 8.39
C LEU A 68 -4.38 -3.77 9.71
N ASP A 69 -5.40 -2.97 10.03
CA ASP A 69 -5.43 -2.18 11.25
C ASP A 69 -5.49 -3.09 12.50
N LYS A 70 -6.21 -4.22 12.46
CA LYS A 70 -6.19 -5.22 13.54
C LYS A 70 -4.85 -5.94 13.67
N LEU A 71 -4.22 -6.31 12.56
CA LEU A 71 -2.90 -6.94 12.56
C LEU A 71 -1.85 -6.04 13.23
N VAL A 72 -1.90 -4.74 12.96
CA VAL A 72 -1.04 -3.75 13.62
C VAL A 72 -1.42 -3.62 15.10
N LYS A 73 -2.71 -3.46 15.42
CA LYS A 73 -3.21 -3.27 16.78
C LYS A 73 -2.88 -4.42 17.73
N TYR A 74 -2.83 -5.66 17.24
CA TYR A 74 -2.53 -6.85 18.05
C TYR A 74 -1.07 -7.29 17.99
N ASP A 75 -0.19 -6.46 17.40
CA ASP A 75 1.24 -6.71 17.23
C ASP A 75 1.54 -7.98 16.42
N GLU A 76 0.69 -8.30 15.44
CA GLU A 76 0.89 -9.43 14.52
C GLU A 76 1.79 -9.08 13.34
N ILE A 77 1.81 -7.80 12.95
CA ILE A 77 2.74 -7.27 11.95
C ILE A 77 3.41 -6.02 12.51
N THR A 78 4.70 -5.85 12.20
CA THR A 78 5.44 -4.64 12.53
C THR A 78 5.49 -3.73 11.32
N LEU A 79 5.27 -2.44 11.54
CA LEU A 79 5.40 -1.41 10.51
C LEU A 79 6.87 -1.28 10.10
N ILE A 80 7.11 -0.98 8.83
CA ILE A 80 8.44 -0.81 8.27
C ILE A 80 8.66 0.68 8.03
N ASP A 81 9.50 1.29 8.87
CA ASP A 81 9.84 2.70 8.73
C ASP A 81 10.63 2.95 7.44
N CYS A 82 10.08 3.81 6.58
CA CYS A 82 10.69 4.21 5.31
C CYS A 82 10.82 5.74 5.29
N PRO A 83 11.85 6.30 5.96
CA PRO A 83 12.06 7.74 5.96
C PRO A 83 12.33 8.22 4.54
N ILE A 84 11.47 9.12 4.08
CA ILE A 84 11.53 9.64 2.73
C ILE A 84 12.59 10.73 2.68
N LEU A 85 13.67 10.48 1.93
CA LEU A 85 14.69 11.46 1.64
C LEU A 85 14.47 11.99 0.22
N PRO A 86 14.20 13.29 0.04
CA PRO A 86 13.96 13.84 -1.28
C PRO A 86 15.20 13.77 -2.17
N ILE A 87 15.04 13.16 -3.34
CA ILE A 87 15.98 13.31 -4.43
C ILE A 87 15.39 14.37 -5.36
N SER A 88 15.95 15.58 -5.29
CA SER A 88 15.52 16.66 -6.18
C SER A 88 15.93 16.33 -7.61
N VAL A 89 14.94 16.16 -8.49
CA VAL A 89 15.18 16.02 -9.93
C VAL A 89 14.84 17.34 -10.61
N SER A 90 15.80 17.89 -11.36
CA SER A 90 15.59 19.10 -12.14
C SER A 90 14.78 18.79 -13.41
N HIS A 91 13.75 19.61 -13.65
CA HIS A 91 12.91 19.69 -14.85
C HIS A 91 12.56 18.35 -15.51
N GLN A 92 11.50 17.69 -15.01
CA GLN A 92 10.81 16.70 -15.84
C GLN A 92 9.93 17.40 -16.88
N THR A 93 10.31 17.27 -18.15
CA THR A 93 9.52 17.65 -19.34
C THR A 93 8.60 16.53 -19.82
N ALA A 94 8.62 15.35 -19.19
CA ALA A 94 7.75 14.22 -19.54
C ALA A 94 6.43 14.32 -18.74
N PRO A 95 5.26 14.25 -19.40
CA PRO A 95 3.99 14.24 -18.69
C PRO A 95 3.87 12.98 -17.83
N PHE A 96 3.33 13.12 -16.62
CA PHE A 96 2.94 11.99 -15.78
C PHE A 96 1.74 11.28 -16.41
N SER A 97 1.74 9.95 -16.40
CA SER A 97 0.64 9.14 -16.95
C SER A 97 -0.56 9.10 -16.00
N HIS A 98 -0.33 9.24 -14.70
CA HIS A 98 -1.37 9.23 -13.68
C HIS A 98 -1.15 10.29 -12.60
N THR A 99 -2.26 10.83 -12.10
CA THR A 99 -2.32 11.71 -10.93
C THR A 99 -3.28 11.10 -9.94
N LEU A 100 -2.80 10.82 -8.73
CA LEU A 100 -3.56 10.23 -7.64
C LEU A 100 -3.84 11.29 -6.59
N PHE A 101 -5.12 11.54 -6.31
CA PHE A 101 -5.55 12.44 -5.23
C PHE A 101 -5.83 11.60 -3.98
N LEU A 102 -5.07 11.86 -2.92
CA LEU A 102 -5.18 11.20 -1.63
C LEU A 102 -6.21 11.92 -0.76
N SER A 103 -7.12 11.16 -0.17
CA SER A 103 -7.96 11.71 0.90
C SER A 103 -7.20 11.69 2.23
N GLN A 104 -7.61 12.54 3.17
CA GLN A 104 -7.11 12.50 4.54
C GLN A 104 -7.79 11.43 5.39
N GLN A 105 -8.64 10.57 4.80
CA GLN A 105 -9.34 9.52 5.53
C GLN A 105 -8.47 8.26 5.60
N PRO A 106 -8.30 7.65 6.79
CA PRO A 106 -7.59 6.39 6.92
C PRO A 106 -8.19 5.28 6.05
N GLY A 107 -7.31 4.44 5.52
CA GLY A 107 -7.67 3.29 4.69
C GLY A 107 -6.97 3.27 3.35
N ILE A 108 -7.17 2.18 2.61
CA ILE A 108 -6.64 2.02 1.27
C ILE A 108 -7.25 3.07 0.34
N GLN A 109 -6.40 3.78 -0.39
CA GLN A 109 -6.79 4.84 -1.33
C GLN A 109 -6.73 4.37 -2.78
N TYR A 110 -5.69 3.60 -3.15
CA TYR A 110 -5.47 3.12 -4.51
C TYR A 110 -4.88 1.70 -4.51
N ILE A 111 -5.29 0.91 -5.49
CA ILE A 111 -4.79 -0.43 -5.78
C ILE A 111 -3.92 -0.32 -7.05
N LEU A 112 -2.62 -0.63 -6.94
CA LEU A 112 -1.67 -0.55 -8.06
C LEU A 112 -1.31 -1.93 -8.60
N ASN A 113 -1.50 -2.96 -7.77
CA ASN A 113 -1.39 -4.36 -8.11
C ASN A 113 -2.27 -5.16 -7.14
N THR A 114 -2.62 -6.38 -7.51
CA THR A 114 -3.36 -7.30 -6.66
C THR A 114 -2.76 -7.46 -5.24
N HIS A 115 -1.44 -7.27 -5.10
CA HIS A 115 -0.70 -7.37 -3.85
C HIS A 115 0.04 -6.08 -3.42
N PHE A 116 -0.19 -4.94 -4.09
CA PHE A 116 0.46 -3.67 -3.77
C PHE A 116 -0.54 -2.50 -3.79
N TRP A 117 -0.68 -1.82 -2.65
CA TRP A 117 -1.68 -0.76 -2.46
C TRP A 117 -1.11 0.46 -1.75
N ILE A 118 -1.73 1.62 -1.97
CA ILE A 118 -1.48 2.85 -1.20
C ILE A 118 -2.54 2.95 -0.10
N LYS A 119 -2.11 3.15 1.15
CA LYS A 119 -2.96 3.32 2.33
C LYS A 119 -2.59 4.59 3.09
N VAL A 120 -3.60 5.25 3.65
CA VAL A 120 -3.44 6.25 4.71
C VAL A 120 -3.63 5.56 6.05
N MET A 121 -2.66 5.72 6.96
CA MET A 121 -2.68 5.11 8.28
C MET A 121 -3.69 5.81 9.20
N ASP A 122 -4.31 5.06 10.12
CA ASP A 122 -5.13 5.61 11.20
C ASP A 122 -4.24 6.02 12.38
N ASP A 123 -3.36 7.00 12.12
CA ASP A 123 -2.49 7.60 13.12
C ASP A 123 -2.67 9.13 13.16
N ILE A 124 -2.05 9.80 14.13
CA ILE A 124 -2.23 11.24 14.34
C ILE A 124 -1.82 12.06 13.10
N GLN A 125 -0.89 11.53 12.29
CA GLN A 125 -0.32 12.24 11.14
C GLN A 125 -0.96 11.82 9.81
N ASN A 126 -1.90 10.86 9.82
CA ASN A 126 -2.42 10.21 8.62
C ASN A 126 -1.28 9.75 7.69
N THR A 127 -0.28 9.08 8.24
CA THR A 127 0.95 8.71 7.52
C THR A 127 0.61 7.96 6.22
N LEU A 128 1.21 8.36 5.11
CA LEU A 128 1.12 7.62 3.85
C LEU A 128 1.91 6.32 3.96
N ALA A 129 1.33 5.20 3.54
CA ALA A 129 1.97 3.90 3.58
C ALA A 129 1.76 3.10 2.28
N LEU A 130 2.74 2.25 1.99
CA LEU A 130 2.66 1.24 0.93
C LEU A 130 2.42 -0.12 1.58
N VAL A 131 1.37 -0.81 1.15
CA VAL A 131 1.05 -2.16 1.63
C VAL A 131 1.53 -3.17 0.61
N VAL A 132 2.39 -4.09 1.03
CA VAL A 132 2.98 -5.15 0.20
C VAL A 132 2.60 -6.51 0.77
N THR A 133 2.03 -7.37 -0.07
CA THR A 133 1.52 -8.71 0.29
C THR A 133 1.98 -9.74 -0.73
N GLY A 134 1.65 -11.03 -0.52
CA GLY A 134 1.87 -12.08 -1.53
C GLY A 134 3.33 -12.37 -1.89
N GLY A 135 4.29 -11.95 -1.07
CA GLY A 135 5.72 -12.14 -1.32
C GLY A 135 6.29 -11.24 -2.42
N LEU A 136 5.57 -10.17 -2.78
CA LEU A 136 5.97 -9.27 -3.86
C LEU A 136 7.31 -8.57 -3.56
N THR A 137 8.19 -8.49 -4.56
CA THR A 137 9.45 -7.73 -4.48
C THR A 137 9.62 -6.82 -5.67
N GLY A 138 10.26 -5.66 -5.48
CA GLY A 138 10.33 -4.65 -6.51
C GLY A 138 10.72 -3.26 -6.01
N THR A 139 10.40 -2.26 -6.83
CA THR A 139 10.56 -0.84 -6.52
C THR A 139 9.32 -0.07 -6.95
N PHE A 140 8.90 0.87 -6.13
CA PHE A 140 7.83 1.82 -6.45
C PHE A 140 8.41 3.23 -6.53
N THR A 141 8.21 3.90 -7.66
CA THR A 141 8.66 5.26 -7.92
C THR A 141 7.48 6.19 -8.10
N PHE A 142 7.44 7.28 -7.35
CA PHE A 142 6.42 8.32 -7.44
C PHE A 142 7.05 9.71 -7.36
N TYR A 143 6.24 10.71 -7.71
CA TYR A 143 6.66 12.10 -7.75
C TYR A 143 5.69 12.99 -6.98
N CYS A 144 6.23 14.00 -6.31
CA CYS A 144 5.44 15.01 -5.61
C CYS A 144 5.81 16.40 -6.13
N GLU A 145 4.81 17.24 -6.35
CA GLU A 145 5.00 18.62 -6.77
C GLU A 145 5.36 19.51 -5.57
N LYS A 146 6.33 20.38 -5.77
CA LYS A 146 6.73 21.42 -4.84
C LYS A 146 5.96 22.70 -5.08
N SER A 147 5.98 23.60 -4.08
CA SER A 147 5.42 24.95 -4.21
C SER A 147 6.03 25.79 -5.34
N ASP A 148 7.23 25.47 -5.82
CA ASP A 148 7.88 26.12 -6.96
C ASP A 148 7.56 25.45 -8.32
N GLY A 149 6.63 24.51 -8.35
CA GLY A 149 6.21 23.76 -9.55
C GLY A 149 7.21 22.70 -10.02
N LYS A 150 8.26 22.43 -9.26
CA LYS A 150 9.20 21.33 -9.54
C LYS A 150 8.72 20.03 -8.90
N PHE A 151 9.26 18.92 -9.38
CA PHE A 151 8.92 17.60 -8.87
C PHE A 151 10.09 16.97 -8.13
N GLU A 152 9.81 16.38 -6.97
CA GLU A 152 10.73 15.46 -6.29
C GLU A 152 10.42 14.03 -6.67
N GLU A 153 11.45 13.24 -6.91
CA GLU A 153 11.32 11.81 -7.18
C GLU A 153 11.60 11.03 -5.90
N PHE A 154 10.76 10.04 -5.64
CA PHE A 154 10.90 9.11 -4.53
C PHE A 154 10.84 7.69 -5.06
N THR A 155 11.82 6.87 -4.70
CA THR A 155 11.87 5.45 -5.09
C THR A 155 12.01 4.58 -3.85
N ILE A 156 11.05 3.70 -3.64
CA ILE A 156 10.96 2.82 -2.47
C ILE A 156 11.17 1.37 -2.90
N PRO A 157 12.29 0.73 -2.53
CA PRO A 157 12.47 -0.69 -2.71
C PRO A 157 11.67 -1.47 -1.67
N PHE A 158 11.08 -2.58 -2.09
CA PHE A 158 10.39 -3.52 -1.21
C PHE A 158 10.79 -4.96 -1.56
N ASN A 159 10.90 -5.79 -0.53
CA ASN A 159 11.45 -7.15 -0.64
C ASN A 159 10.82 -8.15 0.33
N LYS A 160 9.77 -7.75 1.04
CA LYS A 160 9.02 -8.59 1.97
C LYS A 160 7.62 -8.03 2.15
N ASN A 161 6.73 -8.87 2.65
CA ASN A 161 5.39 -8.44 3.05
C ASN A 161 5.48 -7.44 4.21
N GLY A 162 4.61 -6.44 4.21
CA GLY A 162 4.53 -5.46 5.28
C GLY A 162 3.80 -4.18 4.89
N ILE A 163 3.73 -3.28 5.86
CA ILE A 163 3.24 -1.92 5.69
C ILE A 163 4.45 -0.99 5.81
N TYR A 164 4.83 -0.37 4.71
CA TYR A 164 5.96 0.54 4.58
C TYR A 164 5.48 1.97 4.83
N GLN A 165 5.78 2.52 6.01
CA GLN A 165 5.36 3.87 6.39
C GLN A 165 6.32 4.91 5.80
N LEU A 166 5.80 5.78 4.95
CA LEU A 166 6.55 6.83 4.27
C LEU A 166 6.64 8.05 5.20
N THR A 167 7.54 7.98 6.18
CA THR A 167 7.68 9.04 7.21
C THR A 167 8.37 10.28 6.64
N ASN A 168 8.08 11.44 7.24
CA ASN A 168 8.51 12.78 6.80
C ASN A 168 7.96 13.23 5.43
N LEU A 169 6.87 12.62 4.97
CA LEU A 169 6.17 13.01 3.75
C LEU A 169 4.71 13.33 4.07
N THR A 170 4.28 14.55 3.77
CA THR A 170 2.88 14.95 3.82
C THR A 170 2.49 15.46 2.45
N VAL A 171 1.64 14.71 1.76
CA VAL A 171 1.23 14.98 0.39
C VAL A 171 -0.23 14.61 0.19
N ASP A 172 -0.92 15.40 -0.62
CA ASP A 172 -2.31 15.17 -1.05
C ASP A 172 -2.38 14.61 -2.48
N THR A 173 -1.29 14.73 -3.25
CA THR A 173 -1.23 14.34 -4.64
C THR A 173 0.04 13.56 -4.93
N LEU A 174 -0.10 12.41 -5.60
CA LEU A 174 1.02 11.63 -6.12
C LEU A 174 0.96 11.60 -7.64
N TYR A 175 2.10 11.83 -8.28
CA TYR A 175 2.24 11.77 -9.73
C TYR A 175 3.03 10.53 -10.11
N LEU A 176 2.54 9.78 -11.09
CA LEU A 176 3.09 8.49 -11.49
C LEU A 176 3.31 8.42 -13.00
N LYS A 177 4.34 7.69 -13.40
CA LYS A 177 4.55 7.22 -14.77
C LYS A 177 3.98 5.81 -14.92
N ASP A 178 3.73 5.35 -16.14
CA ASP A 178 3.27 3.97 -16.39
C ASP A 178 4.21 2.92 -15.77
N SER A 179 5.51 3.23 -15.71
CA SER A 179 6.55 2.37 -15.11
C SER A 179 6.79 2.64 -13.61
N ALA A 180 5.83 3.20 -12.88
CA ALA A 180 5.97 3.54 -11.47
C ALA A 180 6.21 2.31 -10.58
N LEU A 181 5.56 1.18 -10.88
CA LEU A 181 5.76 -0.09 -10.18
C LEU A 181 6.60 -1.03 -11.04
N LYS A 182 7.79 -1.39 -10.56
CA LYS A 182 8.67 -2.37 -11.21
C LYS A 182 8.82 -3.59 -10.30
N LEU A 183 8.30 -4.73 -10.73
CA LEU A 183 8.37 -5.98 -10.01
C LEU A 183 9.66 -6.72 -10.40
N LYS A 184 10.27 -7.42 -9.45
CA LYS A 184 11.37 -8.35 -9.73
C LYS A 184 10.77 -9.75 -9.91
N GLU A 185 11.15 -10.39 -11.02
CA GLU A 185 10.89 -11.82 -11.27
C GLU A 185 11.73 -12.72 -10.35
#